data_AF-A0A8X6INL9-F1
#
_entry.id   AF-A0A8X6INL9-F1
#
_cell.length_a   1.000
_cell.length_b   1.000
_cell.length_c   1.000
_cell.angle_alpha   90.00
_cell.angle_beta   90.00
_cell.angle_gamma   90.00
#
_symmetry.space_group_name_H-M   'P 1'
#
loop_
_entity.id
_entity.type
_entity.pdbx_description
1 polymer ?
#
loop_
_entity_poly.entity_id
_entity_poly.type
_entity_poly.pdbx_seq_one_letter_code
_entity_poly.pdbx_strand_id
1 'polypeptide(L)'
;MAKHFVLWITVLIAVGVPLLPTTEAFSIGDILSAIGDGISYVVGSFLNPIRQFFFPPMNSNSSIQYLLYTPEHPTEACYLETDEKALERCPFDPTHPLKVLVHGFLTTLQPGNQFEMIKDNMLGIFIYNVIIVNWTKYNQPPYTLAASNTQKIGKDLAKLLKYLEGNYGRLKIHPIVIS
;
A
#
# COMPACT_ATOMS: atom_id res chain seq x y z
N MET A 1 22.22 31.89 -1.80
CA MET A 1 21.64 31.28 -0.58
C MET A 1 20.86 30.03 -1.03
N ALA A 2 21.51 28.89 -1.29
CA ALA A 2 21.95 27.87 -0.30
C ALA A 2 20.74 27.38 0.53
N LYS A 3 20.26 26.12 0.49
CA LYS A 3 20.86 24.83 0.14
C LYS A 3 19.78 23.81 -0.24
N HIS A 4 20.17 22.89 -1.10
CA HIS A 4 19.60 21.58 -1.38
C HIS A 4 18.94 20.91 -0.17
N PHE A 5 17.63 20.67 -0.25
CA PHE A 5 16.90 19.79 0.66
C PHE A 5 16.93 18.37 0.08
N VAL A 6 18.10 17.74 0.22
CA VAL A 6 18.28 16.30 0.02
C VAL A 6 17.59 15.62 1.20
N LEU A 7 16.39 15.07 0.97
CA LEU A 7 15.74 14.21 1.97
C LEU A 7 16.45 12.86 1.97
N TRP A 8 17.19 12.62 3.04
CA TRP A 8 17.68 11.31 3.42
C TRP A 8 16.48 10.43 3.77
N ILE A 9 16.12 9.48 2.89
CA ILE A 9 15.32 8.33 3.29
C ILE A 9 16.33 7.26 3.73
N THR A 10 16.60 7.20 5.02
CA THR A 10 17.28 6.04 5.62
C THR A 10 16.34 4.84 5.53
N VAL A 11 16.59 3.99 4.54
CA VAL A 11 16.07 2.63 4.48
C VAL A 11 16.84 1.81 5.53
N LEU A 12 16.31 1.74 6.75
CA LEU A 12 16.75 0.78 7.75
C LEU A 12 16.04 -0.54 7.44
N ILE A 13 16.67 -1.38 6.60
CA ILE A 13 16.34 -2.79 6.54
C ILE A 13 16.96 -3.41 7.81
N ALA A 14 16.19 -3.46 8.88
CA ALA A 14 16.43 -4.45 9.91
C ALA A 14 16.05 -5.80 9.31
N VAL A 15 17.02 -6.47 8.66
CA VAL A 15 16.94 -7.91 8.46
C VAL A 15 16.99 -8.48 9.87
N GLY A 16 15.81 -8.83 10.40
CA GLY A 16 15.72 -9.69 11.56
C GLY A 16 16.36 -11.01 11.19
N VAL A 17 17.66 -11.15 11.45
CA VAL A 17 18.29 -12.45 11.66
C VAL A 17 17.56 -13.02 12.89
N PRO A 18 16.82 -14.12 12.78
CA PRO A 18 16.26 -14.74 13.97
C PRO A 18 17.45 -15.20 14.82
N LEU A 19 17.61 -14.60 16.01
CA LEU A 19 18.42 -15.18 17.06
C LEU A 19 17.74 -16.48 17.47
N LEU A 20 18.10 -17.59 16.82
CA LEU A 20 17.61 -18.90 17.21
C LEU A 20 18.21 -19.27 18.58
N PRO A 21 17.38 -19.71 19.55
CA PRO A 21 17.89 -20.23 20.80
C PRO A 21 18.74 -21.46 20.52
N THR A 22 19.99 -21.44 20.97
CA THR A 22 20.86 -22.60 20.97
C THR A 22 20.30 -23.63 21.94
N THR A 23 19.82 -24.77 21.43
CA THR A 23 20.07 -26.15 21.92
C THR A 23 18.97 -27.10 21.47
N GLU A 24 18.82 -27.37 20.17
CA GLU A 24 18.38 -28.70 19.69
C GLU A 24 19.14 -29.01 18.39
N ALA A 25 19.65 -30.24 18.28
CA ALA A 25 20.45 -30.66 17.13
C ALA A 25 19.53 -30.87 15.92
N PHE A 26 19.62 -30.00 14.92
CA PHE A 26 18.89 -30.13 13.66
C PHE A 26 19.32 -31.39 12.90
N SER A 27 18.35 -32.13 12.36
CA SER A 27 18.63 -33.26 11.46
C SER A 27 19.11 -32.74 10.10
N ILE A 28 19.89 -33.55 9.39
CA ILE A 28 20.26 -33.27 7.99
C ILE A 28 18.99 -33.07 7.13
N GLY A 29 17.88 -33.72 7.47
CA GLY A 29 16.58 -33.49 6.83
C GLY A 29 16.05 -32.06 6.99
N ASP A 30 16.19 -31.48 8.18
CA ASP A 30 15.72 -30.11 8.48
C ASP A 30 16.59 -29.05 7.81
N ILE A 31 17.90 -29.33 7.69
CA ILE A 31 18.84 -28.47 6.96
C ILE A 31 18.53 -28.51 5.46
N LEU A 32 18.23 -29.70 4.89
CA LEU A 32 17.89 -29.83 3.48
C LEU A 32 16.54 -29.19 3.14
N SER A 33 15.53 -29.29 4.01
CA SER A 33 14.26 -28.59 3.82
C SER A 33 14.46 -27.07 3.92
N ALA A 34 15.22 -26.58 4.90
CA ALA A 34 15.53 -25.15 5.04
C ALA A 34 16.33 -24.59 3.85
N ILE A 35 17.25 -25.37 3.28
CA ILE A 35 17.97 -25.00 2.05
C ILE A 35 17.03 -25.04 0.85
N GLY A 36 16.15 -26.03 0.74
CA GLY A 36 15.16 -26.14 -0.33
C GLY A 36 14.16 -24.98 -0.33
N ASP A 37 13.65 -24.61 0.85
CA ASP A 37 12.75 -23.48 1.05
C ASP A 37 13.49 -22.15 0.85
N GLY A 38 14.74 -22.05 1.32
CA GLY A 38 15.60 -20.89 1.12
C GLY A 38 15.95 -20.64 -0.36
N ILE A 39 16.33 -21.67 -1.10
CA ILE A 39 16.58 -21.58 -2.55
C ILE A 39 15.28 -21.27 -3.29
N SER A 40 14.16 -21.90 -2.92
CA SER A 40 12.86 -21.60 -3.54
C SER A 40 12.41 -20.16 -3.29
N TYR A 41 12.68 -19.63 -2.09
CA TYR A 41 12.44 -18.23 -1.75
C TYR A 41 13.33 -17.29 -2.56
N VAL A 42 14.63 -17.59 -2.67
CA VAL A 42 15.58 -16.78 -3.45
C VAL A 42 15.26 -16.84 -4.93
N VAL A 43 15.02 -18.02 -5.51
CA VAL A 43 14.63 -18.17 -6.92
C VAL A 43 13.29 -17.49 -7.18
N GLY A 44 12.30 -17.67 -6.30
CA GLY A 44 11.03 -16.95 -6.37
C GLY A 44 11.20 -15.44 -6.25
N SER A 45 12.13 -14.96 -5.43
CA SER A 45 12.43 -13.54 -5.26
C SER A 45 12.95 -12.88 -6.53
N PHE A 46 13.75 -13.60 -7.32
CA PHE A 46 14.32 -13.10 -8.56
C PHE A 46 13.39 -13.31 -9.77
N LEU A 47 12.72 -14.46 -9.85
CA LEU A 47 11.93 -14.81 -11.02
C LEU A 47 10.49 -14.28 -10.97
N ASN A 48 9.89 -14.10 -9.79
CA ASN A 48 8.51 -13.62 -9.70
C ASN A 48 8.29 -12.23 -10.30
N PRO A 49 9.17 -11.23 -10.09
CA PRO A 49 9.01 -9.92 -10.73
C PRO A 49 9.09 -9.99 -12.27
N ILE A 50 10.00 -10.82 -12.80
CA ILE A 50 10.15 -11.04 -14.24
C ILE A 50 8.91 -11.76 -14.79
N ARG A 51 8.45 -12.82 -14.11
CA ARG A 51 7.25 -13.56 -14.48
C ARG A 51 6.00 -12.67 -14.43
N GLN A 52 5.84 -11.85 -13.41
CA GLN A 52 4.70 -10.93 -13.26
C GLN A 52 4.71 -9.83 -14.32
N PHE A 53 5.88 -9.40 -14.77
CA PHE A 53 6.01 -8.44 -15.87
C PHE A 53 5.51 -9.01 -17.20
N PHE A 54 5.86 -10.25 -17.53
CA PHE A 54 5.44 -10.92 -18.77
C PHE A 54 4.07 -11.61 -18.68
N PHE A 55 3.64 -11.99 -17.47
CA PHE A 55 2.40 -12.69 -17.16
C PHE A 55 1.78 -12.08 -15.91
N PRO A 56 1.14 -10.90 -16.03
CA PRO A 56 0.42 -10.31 -14.92
C PRO A 56 -0.63 -11.32 -14.41
N PRO A 57 -0.84 -11.43 -13.07
CA PRO A 57 -1.81 -12.37 -12.52
C PRO A 57 -3.20 -12.10 -13.12
N MET A 58 -3.81 -13.17 -13.63
CA MET A 58 -5.06 -13.15 -14.39
C MET A 58 -6.30 -13.05 -13.49
N ASN A 59 -6.23 -12.27 -12.40
CA ASN A 59 -7.40 -12.02 -11.56
C ASN A 59 -8.20 -10.82 -12.10
N SER A 60 -9.43 -11.09 -12.52
CA SER A 60 -10.44 -10.08 -12.88
C SER A 60 -11.24 -9.60 -11.66
N ASN A 61 -10.93 -10.10 -10.47
CA ASN A 61 -11.50 -9.62 -9.20
C ASN A 61 -10.68 -8.43 -8.65
N SER A 62 -10.35 -7.53 -9.57
CA SER A 62 -9.76 -6.21 -9.39
C SER A 62 -10.61 -5.44 -8.39
N SER A 63 -10.10 -5.03 -7.25
CA SER A 63 -9.61 -3.68 -7.20
C SER A 63 -8.85 -3.48 -5.90
N ILE A 64 -7.81 -2.68 -5.97
CA ILE A 64 -7.39 -1.88 -4.82
C ILE A 64 -8.63 -1.07 -4.42
N GLN A 65 -8.99 -1.08 -3.14
CA GLN A 65 -10.12 -0.28 -2.70
C GLN A 65 -9.62 1.09 -2.26
N TYR A 66 -10.32 2.13 -2.66
CA TYR A 66 -10.02 3.51 -2.29
C TYR A 66 -11.10 3.98 -1.32
N LEU A 67 -10.79 3.98 -0.04
CA LEU A 67 -11.72 4.33 1.03
C LEU A 67 -11.60 5.83 1.27
N LEU A 68 -12.55 6.61 0.76
CA LEU A 68 -12.64 8.05 0.98
C LEU A 68 -13.32 8.35 2.31
N TYR A 69 -12.73 9.27 3.05
CA TYR A 69 -13.29 9.88 4.24
C TYR A 69 -13.14 11.40 4.17
N THR A 70 -14.14 12.10 4.68
CA THR A 70 -14.17 13.56 4.75
C THR A 70 -14.65 14.00 6.14
N PRO A 71 -14.55 15.30 6.49
CA PRO A 71 -15.05 15.78 7.77
C PRO A 71 -16.55 15.51 7.98
N GLU A 72 -17.34 15.51 6.90
CA GLU A 72 -18.78 15.25 6.93
C GLU A 72 -19.10 13.75 7.06
N HIS A 73 -18.20 12.88 6.56
CA HIS A 73 -18.33 11.43 6.62
C HIS A 73 -17.04 10.80 7.17
N PRO A 74 -16.74 11.00 8.46
CA PRO A 74 -15.47 10.56 9.04
C PRO A 74 -15.49 9.07 9.41
N THR A 75 -16.64 8.47 9.69
CA THR A 75 -16.75 7.10 10.20
C THR A 75 -16.92 6.05 9.12
N GLU A 76 -17.71 6.35 8.09
CA GLU A 76 -18.04 5.40 7.02
C GLU A 76 -17.30 5.74 5.74
N ALA A 77 -16.59 4.75 5.19
CA ALA A 77 -15.86 4.92 3.95
C ALA A 77 -16.81 5.04 2.75
N CYS A 78 -16.59 6.04 1.91
CA CYS A 78 -17.10 5.98 0.54
C CYS A 78 -16.07 5.29 -0.37
N TYR A 79 -16.46 4.19 -1.01
CA TYR A 79 -15.60 3.50 -1.97
C TYR A 79 -15.56 4.30 -3.28
N LEU A 80 -14.41 4.91 -3.55
CA LEU A 80 -14.12 5.63 -4.78
C LEU A 80 -13.70 4.66 -5.89
N GLU A 81 -14.21 4.91 -7.09
CA GLU A 81 -13.88 4.21 -8.32
C GLU A 81 -13.68 5.24 -9.45
N THR A 82 -13.02 4.82 -10.54
CA THR A 82 -12.79 5.70 -11.70
C THR A 82 -14.01 5.74 -12.62
N ASP A 83 -15.16 6.13 -12.07
CA ASP A 83 -16.42 6.26 -12.79
C ASP A 83 -17.25 7.43 -12.25
N GLU A 84 -18.17 7.92 -13.09
CA GLU A 84 -18.96 9.11 -12.81
C GLU A 84 -19.94 8.92 -11.66
N LYS A 85 -20.48 7.69 -11.48
CA LYS A 85 -21.42 7.39 -10.39
C LYS A 85 -20.72 7.46 -9.04
N ALA A 86 -19.44 7.08 -8.97
CA ALA A 86 -18.64 7.25 -7.77
C ALA A 86 -18.42 8.73 -7.43
N LEU A 87 -18.24 9.60 -8.43
CA LEU A 87 -18.10 11.05 -8.24
C LEU A 87 -19.39 11.70 -7.73
N GLU A 88 -20.56 11.22 -8.19
CA GLU A 88 -21.86 11.72 -7.73
C GLU A 88 -22.20 11.25 -6.31
N ARG A 89 -21.86 10.01 -5.98
CA ARG A 89 -22.22 9.38 -4.69
C ARG A 89 -21.24 9.72 -3.56
N CYS A 90 -19.94 9.86 -3.87
CA CYS A 90 -18.93 10.11 -2.84
C CYS A 90 -18.78 11.60 -2.56
N PRO A 91 -18.66 12.00 -1.27
CA PRO A 91 -18.62 13.40 -0.86
C PRO A 91 -17.24 14.05 -1.07
N PHE A 92 -16.58 13.82 -2.22
CA PHE A 92 -15.26 14.38 -2.49
C PHE A 92 -15.34 15.90 -2.76
N ASP A 93 -14.62 16.70 -1.97
CA ASP A 93 -14.58 18.15 -2.16
C ASP A 93 -13.21 18.58 -2.75
N PRO A 94 -13.12 18.98 -4.02
CA PRO A 94 -11.84 19.32 -4.63
C PRO A 94 -11.19 20.59 -4.08
N THR A 95 -11.91 21.39 -3.29
CA THR A 95 -11.34 22.56 -2.60
C THR A 95 -10.50 22.15 -1.38
N HIS A 96 -10.78 20.97 -0.81
CA HIS A 96 -10.03 20.42 0.31
C HIS A 96 -8.75 19.70 -0.15
N PRO A 97 -7.61 19.87 0.55
CA PRO A 97 -6.40 19.10 0.26
C PRO A 97 -6.64 17.59 0.39
N LEU A 98 -6.05 16.82 -0.52
CA LEU A 98 -6.14 15.36 -0.55
C LEU A 98 -4.95 14.73 0.17
N LYS A 99 -5.21 13.91 1.18
CA LYS A 99 -4.25 13.02 1.84
C LYS A 99 -4.48 11.59 1.36
N VAL A 100 -3.40 10.91 0.98
CA VAL A 100 -3.47 9.51 0.55
C VAL A 100 -2.66 8.67 1.51
N LEU A 101 -3.31 7.73 2.19
CA LEU A 101 -2.70 6.79 3.13
C LEU A 101 -2.55 5.43 2.46
N VAL A 102 -1.31 4.96 2.30
CA VAL A 102 -1.02 3.65 1.69
C VAL A 102 -0.35 2.76 2.72
N HIS A 103 -0.94 1.60 3.00
CA HIS A 103 -0.39 0.65 3.97
C HIS A 103 0.75 -0.21 3.41
N GLY A 104 1.47 -0.95 4.26
CA GLY A 104 2.66 -1.72 3.90
C GLY A 104 2.46 -3.21 3.70
N PHE A 105 3.58 -3.95 3.71
CA PHE A 105 3.63 -5.41 3.68
C PHE A 105 2.96 -6.02 4.92
N LEU A 106 2.25 -7.14 4.76
CA LEU A 106 1.53 -7.86 5.82
C LEU A 106 0.49 -7.04 6.60
N THR A 107 0.16 -5.83 6.14
CA THR A 107 -0.83 -4.99 6.81
C THR A 107 -2.23 -5.33 6.30
N THR A 108 -3.16 -5.62 7.21
CA THR A 108 -4.57 -5.80 6.86
C THR A 108 -5.38 -4.68 7.49
N LEU A 109 -6.25 -4.05 6.70
CA LEU A 109 -7.17 -3.04 7.21
C LEU A 109 -8.41 -3.71 7.81
N GLN A 110 -8.36 -4.00 9.11
CA GLN A 110 -9.52 -4.40 9.92
C GLN A 110 -10.14 -3.16 10.58
N PRO A 111 -11.43 -3.17 10.95
CA PRO A 111 -12.03 -2.05 11.69
C PRO A 111 -11.19 -1.68 12.92
N GLY A 112 -10.93 -0.38 13.12
CA GLY A 112 -10.08 0.13 14.20
C GLY A 112 -8.57 0.05 13.94
N ASN A 113 -8.15 -0.19 12.69
CA ASN A 113 -6.72 -0.24 12.34
C ASN A 113 -6.01 1.12 12.50
N GLN A 114 -4.68 1.10 12.52
CA GLN A 114 -3.85 2.29 12.66
C GLN A 114 -4.06 3.36 11.57
N PHE A 115 -4.49 2.99 10.36
CA PHE A 115 -4.78 3.95 9.30
C PHE A 115 -6.08 4.69 9.54
N GLU A 116 -7.08 4.04 10.15
CA GLU A 116 -8.30 4.70 10.62
C GLU A 116 -7.96 5.72 11.73
N MET A 117 -7.11 5.35 12.70
CA MET A 117 -6.67 6.29 13.74
C MET A 117 -5.91 7.49 13.16
N ILE A 118 -5.03 7.28 12.18
CA ILE A 118 -4.28 8.37 11.52
C ILE A 118 -5.26 9.28 10.76
N LYS A 119 -6.20 8.70 10.03
CA LYS A 119 -7.28 9.42 9.35
C LYS A 119 -8.12 10.22 10.34
N ASP A 120 -8.55 9.63 11.46
CA ASP A 120 -9.34 10.32 12.49
C ASP A 120 -8.60 11.52 13.06
N ASN A 121 -7.32 11.36 13.38
CA ASN A 121 -6.48 12.46 13.85
C ASN A 121 -6.33 13.56 12.78
N MET A 122 -6.20 13.19 11.50
CA MET A 122 -6.14 14.17 10.41
C MET A 122 -7.43 14.97 10.29
N LEU A 123 -8.58 14.30 10.29
CA LEU A 123 -9.90 14.92 10.14
C LEU A 123 -10.31 15.71 11.39
N GLY A 124 -9.83 15.34 12.57
CA GLY A 124 -10.07 16.06 13.82
C GLY A 124 -9.31 17.40 13.93
N ILE A 125 -8.24 17.59 13.14
CA ILE A 125 -7.40 18.79 13.18
C ILE A 125 -7.60 19.66 11.93
N PHE A 126 -7.82 19.04 10.77
CA PHE A 126 -7.84 19.73 9.49
C PHE A 126 -8.99 19.25 8.58
N ILE A 127 -9.36 20.12 7.65
CA ILE A 127 -10.36 19.85 6.62
C ILE A 127 -9.66 19.22 5.41
N TYR A 128 -9.75 17.89 5.28
CA TYR A 128 -9.10 17.12 4.22
C TYR A 128 -10.05 16.11 3.58
N ASN A 129 -9.80 15.80 2.31
CA ASN A 129 -10.16 14.49 1.77
C ASN A 129 -9.08 13.50 2.18
N VAL A 130 -9.44 12.39 2.81
CA VAL A 130 -8.49 11.32 3.16
C VAL A 130 -8.87 10.05 2.40
N ILE A 131 -7.97 9.54 1.57
CA ILE A 131 -8.13 8.26 0.88
C ILE A 131 -7.20 7.24 1.52
N ILE A 132 -7.77 6.16 2.09
CA ILE A 132 -7.00 4.98 2.48
C ILE A 132 -6.99 4.00 1.31
N VAL A 133 -5.81 3.58 0.89
CA VAL A 133 -5.59 2.66 -0.23
C VAL A 133 -5.46 1.23 0.32
N ASN A 134 -6.52 0.44 0.18
CA ASN A 134 -6.53 -0.97 0.59
C ASN A 134 -6.03 -1.87 -0.55
N TRP A 135 -4.81 -2.38 -0.38
CA TRP A 135 -4.18 -3.36 -1.28
C TRP A 135 -3.81 -4.64 -0.53
N THR A 136 -4.53 -4.98 0.55
CA THR A 136 -4.33 -6.19 1.38
C THR A 136 -4.24 -7.48 0.55
N LYS A 137 -4.94 -7.55 -0.59
CA LYS A 137 -4.87 -8.71 -1.51
C LYS A 137 -3.51 -8.88 -2.19
N TYR A 138 -2.66 -7.86 -2.20
CA TYR A 138 -1.42 -7.78 -2.97
C TYR A 138 -0.17 -7.57 -2.10
N ASN A 139 -0.32 -7.44 -0.79
CA ASN A 139 0.79 -7.16 0.14
C ASN A 139 1.19 -8.37 1.01
N GLN A 140 0.75 -9.57 0.65
CA GLN A 140 1.01 -10.81 1.37
C GLN A 140 2.31 -11.49 0.90
N PRO A 141 2.86 -12.46 1.65
CA PRO A 141 4.08 -13.16 1.27
C PRO A 141 3.97 -13.83 -0.11
N PRO A 142 5.10 -13.99 -0.81
CA PRO A 142 6.46 -13.58 -0.42
C PRO A 142 6.72 -12.07 -0.58
N TYR A 143 7.64 -11.51 0.22
CA TYR A 143 7.95 -10.06 0.23
C TYR A 143 8.28 -9.51 -1.16
N THR A 144 8.98 -10.28 -1.97
CA THR A 144 9.39 -9.90 -3.33
C THR A 144 8.22 -9.78 -4.29
N LEU A 145 7.20 -10.61 -4.13
CA LEU A 145 5.94 -10.47 -4.86
C LEU A 145 5.20 -9.21 -4.39
N ALA A 146 5.10 -8.98 -3.08
CA ALA A 146 4.49 -7.77 -2.54
C ALA A 146 5.21 -6.49 -3.00
N ALA A 147 6.55 -6.50 -3.00
CA ALA A 147 7.37 -5.40 -3.51
C ALA A 147 7.15 -5.19 -5.02
N SER A 148 7.09 -6.26 -5.82
CA SER A 148 6.79 -6.14 -7.26
C SER A 148 5.38 -5.61 -7.52
N ASN A 149 4.39 -6.02 -6.73
CA ASN A 149 3.02 -5.55 -6.81
C ASN A 149 2.92 -4.02 -6.64
N THR A 150 3.78 -3.39 -5.84
CA THR A 150 3.75 -1.93 -5.62
C THR A 150 3.79 -1.12 -6.91
N GLN A 151 4.46 -1.61 -7.97
CA GLN A 151 4.47 -0.95 -9.27
C GLN A 151 3.07 -0.89 -9.89
N LYS A 152 2.30 -1.99 -9.80
CA LYS A 152 0.91 -2.03 -10.25
C LYS A 152 0.03 -1.14 -9.37
N ILE A 153 0.18 -1.22 -8.04
CA ILE A 153 -0.61 -0.40 -7.10
C ILE A 153 -0.40 1.09 -7.37
N GLY A 154 0.85 1.52 -7.57
CA GLY A 154 1.17 2.91 -7.90
C GLY A 154 0.57 3.36 -9.24
N LYS A 155 0.58 2.49 -10.26
CA LYS A 155 -0.06 2.80 -11.56
C LYS A 155 -1.57 2.95 -11.43
N ASP A 156 -2.23 2.09 -10.66
CA ASP A 156 -3.68 2.14 -10.48
C ASP A 156 -4.09 3.34 -9.61
N LEU A 157 -3.33 3.65 -8.56
CA LEU A 157 -3.53 4.88 -7.78
C LEU A 157 -3.35 6.12 -8.66
N ALA A 158 -2.32 6.16 -9.51
CA ALA A 158 -2.10 7.29 -10.42
C ALA A 158 -3.24 7.47 -11.43
N LYS A 159 -3.89 6.39 -11.87
CA LYS A 159 -5.08 6.48 -12.72
C LYS A 159 -6.25 7.12 -11.98
N LEU A 160 -6.50 6.73 -10.73
CA LEU A 160 -7.52 7.36 -9.89
C LEU A 160 -7.24 8.85 -9.71
N LEU A 161 -6.01 9.21 -9.33
CA LEU A 161 -5.65 10.62 -9.10
C LEU A 161 -5.81 11.46 -10.37
N LYS A 162 -5.38 10.95 -11.52
CA LYS A 162 -5.60 11.62 -12.81
C LYS A 162 -7.07 11.72 -13.18
N TYR A 163 -7.87 10.70 -12.87
CA TYR A 163 -9.31 10.74 -13.10
C TYR A 163 -9.97 11.84 -12.26
N LEU A 164 -9.62 11.95 -10.97
CA LEU A 164 -10.10 13.03 -10.12
C LEU A 164 -9.64 14.41 -10.62
N GLU A 165 -8.37 14.55 -11.03
CA GLU A 165 -7.86 15.80 -11.61
C GLU A 165 -8.56 16.17 -12.92
N GLY A 166 -8.90 15.18 -13.76
CA GLY A 166 -9.62 15.41 -15.01
C GLY A 166 -11.04 15.94 -14.80
N ASN A 167 -11.68 15.58 -13.69
CA ASN A 167 -13.05 15.99 -13.38
C ASN A 167 -13.12 17.27 -12.54
N TYR A 168 -12.16 17.48 -11.62
CA TYR A 168 -12.20 18.60 -10.68
C TYR A 168 -11.11 19.65 -10.86
N GLY A 169 -10.20 19.44 -11.82
CA GLY A 169 -9.02 20.29 -11.99
C GLY A 169 -7.89 19.93 -11.01
N ARG A 170 -6.91 20.83 -10.88
CA ARG A 170 -5.67 20.56 -10.15
C ARG A 170 -5.91 20.33 -8.66
N LEU A 171 -5.57 19.14 -8.17
CA LEU A 171 -5.70 18.78 -6.75
C LEU A 171 -4.45 19.12 -5.93
N LYS A 172 -4.62 19.44 -4.65
CA LYS A 172 -3.51 19.60 -3.67
C LYS A 172 -3.23 18.28 -2.96
N ILE A 173 -2.43 17.42 -3.58
CA ILE A 173 -2.19 16.04 -3.14
C ILE A 173 -0.95 15.96 -2.24
N HIS A 174 -1.09 15.33 -1.07
CA HIS A 174 0.02 14.96 -0.19
C HIS A 174 -0.02 13.46 0.11
N PRO A 175 0.76 12.62 -0.61
CA PRO A 175 0.81 11.20 -0.34
C PRO A 175 1.62 10.91 0.93
N ILE A 176 1.11 9.98 1.74
CA ILE A 176 1.72 9.49 2.98
C ILE A 176 1.74 7.96 2.88
N VAL A 177 2.93 7.41 2.69
CA VAL A 177 3.14 5.96 2.61
C VAL A 177 3.63 5.50 3.97
N ILE A 178 2.95 4.51 4.55
CA ILE A 178 3.29 3.94 5.85
C ILE A 178 3.42 2.44 5.64
N SER A 179 4.66 1.96 5.69
CA SER A 179 4.96 0.53 5.59
C SER A 179 4.74 -0.19 6.92
#